data_AF-A0A940KS20-F1
#
_entry.id   AF-A0A940KS20-F1
#
_cell.length_a   1.000
_cell.length_b   1.000
_cell.length_c   1.000
_cell.angle_alpha   90.00
_cell.angle_beta   90.00
_cell.angle_gamma   90.00
#
_symmetry.space_group_name_H-M   'P 1'
#
loop_
_entity.id
_entity.type
_entity.pdbx_description
1 polymer ?
#
loop_
_entity_poly.entity_id
_entity_poly.type
_entity_poly.pdbx_seq_one_letter_code
_entity_poly.pdbx_strand_id
1 'polypeptide(L)' 'SMLGYLAGNKVGAFTYNLFHHKAVAVLVLIAGISFSIHYLVLTGIVLLGHSSMDRFFGYGLKSTEGFKYTHLGIIGKQQQ' A
#
# COMPACT_ATOMS: atom_id res chain seq x y z
N SER A 1 -2.34 3.59 -4.34
CA SER A 1 -2.83 4.42 -5.47
C SER A 1 -4.23 4.02 -5.89
N MET A 2 -5.09 5.00 -6.19
CA MET A 2 -6.52 4.77 -6.48
C MET A 2 -6.80 4.25 -7.90
N LEU A 3 -5.81 4.29 -8.81
CA LEU A 3 -6.00 3.96 -10.23
C LEU A 3 -6.56 2.55 -10.48
N GLY A 4 -6.20 1.57 -9.65
CA GLY A 4 -6.71 0.20 -9.79
C GLY A 4 -8.24 0.10 -9.62
N TYR A 5 -8.87 1.06 -8.96
CA TYR A 5 -10.32 1.10 -8.80
C TYR A 5 -11.07 1.44 -10.10
N LEU A 6 -10.38 1.95 -11.13
CA LEU A 6 -10.97 2.12 -12.47
C LEU A 6 -11.35 0.77 -13.10
N ALA A 7 -10.66 -0.31 -12.72
CA ALA A 7 -10.96 -1.69 -13.14
C ALA A 7 -11.90 -2.41 -12.14
N GLY A 8 -12.51 -1.68 -11.20
CA GLY A 8 -13.44 -2.19 -10.19
C GLY A 8 -12.83 -2.41 -8.80
N ASN A 9 -13.69 -2.53 -7.80
CA ASN A 9 -13.27 -2.51 -6.39
C ASN A 9 -12.35 -3.68 -5.99
N LYS A 10 -12.56 -4.88 -6.53
CA LYS A 10 -11.71 -6.04 -6.22
C LYS A 10 -10.28 -5.85 -6.72
N VAL A 11 -10.13 -5.43 -7.98
CA VAL A 11 -8.82 -5.16 -8.60
C VAL A 11 -8.16 -3.96 -7.92
N GLY A 12 -8.93 -2.91 -7.64
CA GLY A 12 -8.48 -1.74 -6.90
C GLY A 12 -7.94 -2.09 -5.51
N ALA A 13 -8.71 -2.84 -4.71
CA ALA A 13 -8.29 -3.23 -3.37
C ALA A 13 -7.04 -4.13 -3.39
N PHE A 14 -6.99 -5.11 -4.30
CA PHE A 14 -5.84 -6.00 -4.43
C PHE A 14 -4.57 -5.24 -4.82
N THR A 15 -4.63 -4.47 -5.92
CA THR A 15 -3.47 -3.69 -6.40
C THR A 15 -3.02 -2.67 -5.36
N TYR A 16 -3.96 -1.98 -4.70
CA TYR A 16 -3.64 -1.08 -3.60
C TYR A 16 -2.88 -1.79 -2.50
N ASN A 17 -3.43 -2.88 -1.98
CA ASN A 17 -2.87 -3.62 -0.86
C ASN A 17 -1.49 -4.18 -1.18
N LEU A 18 -1.26 -4.65 -2.42
CA LEU A 18 0.04 -5.15 -2.86
C LEU A 18 1.14 -4.08 -2.75
N PHE A 19 0.92 -2.88 -3.29
CA PHE A 19 1.88 -1.77 -3.19
C PHE A 19 1.99 -1.17 -1.79
N HIS A 20 0.98 -1.37 -0.94
CA HIS A 20 0.95 -0.88 0.45
C HIS A 20 1.26 -1.99 1.48
N HIS A 21 1.73 -3.15 1.04
CA HIS A 21 2.12 -4.23 1.93
C HIS A 21 3.57 -4.03 2.36
N LYS A 22 3.79 -3.77 3.67
CA LYS A 22 5.14 -3.52 4.19
C LYS A 22 6.08 -4.71 3.96
N ALA A 23 5.59 -5.95 4.02
CA ALA A 23 6.42 -7.12 3.72
C ALA A 23 6.90 -7.14 2.26
N VAL A 24 6.08 -6.70 1.29
CA VAL A 24 6.51 -6.59 -0.12
C VAL A 24 7.61 -5.55 -0.24
N ALA A 25 7.45 -4.39 0.40
CA ALA A 25 8.49 -3.36 0.42
C ALA A 25 9.81 -3.85 1.01
N VAL A 26 9.76 -4.57 2.15
CA VAL A 26 10.94 -5.16 2.80
C VAL A 26 11.59 -6.23 1.92
N LEU A 27 10.81 -7.09 1.27
CA LEU A 27 11.34 -8.11 0.36
C LEU A 27 12.04 -7.47 -0.85
N VAL A 28 11.46 -6.41 -1.44
CA VAL A 28 12.08 -5.66 -2.53
C VAL A 28 13.38 -4.99 -2.08
N LEU A 29 13.39 -4.41 -0.87
CA LEU A 29 14.59 -3.82 -0.28
C LEU A 29 15.70 -4.87 -0.07
N ILE A 30 15.38 -6.01 0.54
CA ILE A 30 16.33 -7.11 0.76
C ILE A 30 16.87 -7.62 -0.57
N ALA A 31 16.01 -7.84 -1.57
CA ALA A 31 16.45 -8.26 -2.90
C ALA A 31 17.40 -7.24 -3.54
N GLY A 32 17.13 -5.94 -3.40
CA GLY A 32 18.01 -4.88 -3.89
C GLY A 32 19.39 -4.91 -3.27
N ILE A 33 19.46 -5.15 -1.96
CA ILE A 33 20.72 -5.28 -1.23
C ILE A 33 21.46 -6.55 -1.68
N SER A 34 20.77 -7.70 -1.69
CA SER A 34 21.36 -9.00 -2.03
C SER A 34 21.93 -9.05 -3.44
N PHE A 35 21.28 -8.40 -4.41
CA PHE A 35 21.73 -8.36 -5.81
C PHE A 35 22.52 -7.09 -6.16
N SER A 36 22.78 -6.20 -5.20
CA SER A 36 23.47 -4.91 -5.42
C SER A 36 22.80 -4.01 -6.48
N ILE A 37 21.48 -4.08 -6.59
CA ILE A 37 20.69 -3.29 -7.54
C ILE A 37 20.16 -2.04 -6.83
N HIS A 38 20.89 -0.92 -7.00
CA HIS A 38 20.58 0.36 -6.35
C HIS A 38 19.14 0.84 -6.60
N TYR A 39 18.60 0.64 -7.80
CA TYR A 39 17.22 0.99 -8.12
C TYR A 39 16.20 0.20 -7.29
N LEU A 40 16.46 -1.07 -7.00
CA LEU A 40 15.59 -1.90 -6.17
C LEU A 40 15.66 -1.46 -4.70
N VAL A 41 16.85 -1.12 -4.21
CA VAL A 41 17.04 -0.56 -2.86
C VAL A 41 16.20 0.71 -2.70
N LEU A 42 16.32 1.66 -3.64
CA LEU A 42 15.52 2.88 -3.64
C LEU A 42 14.02 2.57 -3.71
N THR A 43 13.61 1.64 -4.57
CA THR A 43 12.21 1.22 -4.71
C THR A 43 11.66 0.66 -3.40
N GLY A 44 12.41 -0.22 -2.72
CA GLY A 44 12.03 -0.80 -1.44
C GLY A 44 11.87 0.27 -0.34
N ILE A 45 12.80 1.23 -0.26
CA ILE A 45 12.74 2.36 0.69
C ILE A 45 11.49 3.21 0.42
N VAL A 46 11.26 3.60 -0.85
CA VAL A 46 10.11 4.40 -1.24
C VAL A 46 8.80 3.67 -0.95
N LEU A 47 8.70 2.38 -1.29
CA LEU A 47 7.51 1.57 -0.99
C LEU A 47 7.24 1.48 0.51
N LEU A 48 8.28 1.29 1.33
CA LEU A 48 8.15 1.19 2.78
C LEU A 48 7.69 2.53 3.39
N GLY A 49 8.31 3.63 2.96
CA GLY A 49 7.92 4.98 3.36
C GLY A 49 6.50 5.31 2.94
N HIS A 50 6.13 5.05 1.68
CA HIS A 50 4.80 5.27 1.14
C HIS A 50 3.73 4.47 1.92
N SER A 51 3.98 3.18 2.16
CA SER A 51 3.10 2.31 2.94
C SER A 51 2.93 2.74 4.40
N SER A 52 3.96 3.37 4.98
CA SER A 52 3.91 3.88 6.36
C SER A 52 3.14 5.20 6.43
N MET A 53 3.41 6.13 5.51
CA MET A 53 2.70 7.40 5.37
C MET A 53 1.21 7.18 5.09
N ASP A 54 0.87 6.17 4.27
CA ASP A 54 -0.50 5.77 3.99
C ASP A 54 -1.30 5.40 5.25
N ARG A 55 -0.70 4.60 6.15
CA ARG A 55 -1.33 4.24 7.42
C ARG A 55 -1.39 5.42 8.38
N PHE A 56 -0.38 6.27 8.38
CA PHE A 56 -0.38 7.49 9.19
C PHE A 56 -1.56 8.41 8.86
N PHE A 57 -1.94 8.52 7.58
CA PHE A 57 -3.12 9.27 7.16
C PHE A 57 -4.45 8.50 7.24
N GLY A 58 -4.47 7.30 7.83
CA GLY A 58 -5.70 6.52 8.04
C GLY A 58 -6.23 5.79 6.81
N TYR A 59 -5.45 5.66 5.73
CA TYR A 59 -5.91 4.94 4.53
C TYR A 59 -5.84 3.43 4.68
N GLY A 60 -4.76 2.88 5.25
CA GLY A 60 -4.61 1.46 5.56
C GLY A 60 -4.90 0.47 4.41
N LEU A 61 -5.04 -0.81 4.78
CA LEU A 61 -5.45 -1.86 3.84
C LEU A 61 -6.92 -1.72 3.47
N LYS A 62 -7.23 -1.95 2.19
CA LYS A 62 -8.54 -1.76 1.57
C LYS A 62 -9.37 -3.04 1.52
N SER A 63 -10.68 -2.87 1.71
CA SER A 63 -11.72 -3.88 1.46
C SER A 63 -12.20 -3.84 0.01
N THR A 64 -12.78 -4.94 -0.46
CA THR A 64 -13.43 -5.06 -1.78
C THR A 64 -14.75 -4.31 -1.87
N GLU A 65 -15.25 -3.75 -0.77
CA GLU A 65 -16.43 -2.87 -0.73
C GLU A 65 -16.18 -1.50 -1.39
N GLY A 66 -14.93 -1.03 -1.41
CA GLY A 66 -14.56 0.24 -2.05
C GLY A 66 -13.40 0.96 -1.37
N PHE A 67 -12.91 2.03 -1.98
CA PHE A 67 -11.71 2.75 -1.53
C PHE A 67 -11.80 3.33 -0.11
N LYS A 68 -13.00 3.73 0.30
CA LYS A 68 -13.27 4.32 1.63
C LYS A 68 -13.24 3.29 2.76
N TYR A 69 -13.37 2.00 2.44
CA TYR A 69 -13.46 0.92 3.43
C TYR A 69 -12.08 0.34 3.68
N THR A 70 -11.63 0.48 4.92
CA THR A 70 -10.27 0.11 5.32
C THR A 70 -10.31 -0.70 6.61
N HIS A 71 -9.26 -1.46 6.91
CA HIS A 71 -9.15 -2.16 8.19
C HIS A 71 -9.05 -1.21 9.41
N LEU A 72 -8.77 0.09 9.20
CA LEU A 72 -8.74 1.11 10.24
C LEU A 72 -10.12 1.78 10.45
N GLY A 73 -11.11 1.42 9.62
CA GLY A 73 -12.42 2.04 9.58
C GLY A 73 -12.74 2.70 8.24
N ILE A 74 -13.85 3.44 8.20
CA ILE A 74 -14.34 4.14 7.01
C ILE A 74 -13.73 5.55 6.96
N ILE A 75 -13.04 5.85 5.86
CA ILE A 75 -12.45 7.18 5.65
C ILE A 75 -13.53 8.26 5.65
N GLY A 76 -13.30 9.32 6.42
CA GLY A 76 -14.22 10.46 6.53
C GLY A 76 -15.37 10.27 7.53
N LYS A 77 -15.46 9.10 8.20
CA LYS A 77 -16.34 8.94 9.37
C LYS A 77 -15.54 9.33 10.62
N GLN A 78 -16.05 10.28 11.40
CA GLN A 78 -15.49 10.56 12.72
C GLN A 78 -15.70 9.30 13.58
N GLN A 79 -14.64 8.89 14.30
CA GLN A 79 -14.81 7.93 15.39
C GLN A 79 -15.73 8.62 16.40
N GLN A 80 -16.94 8.08 16.58
CA GLN A 80 -17.84 8.47 17.68
C GLN A 80 -17.22 8.02 18.99
#